data_AF-X1AM14-F1
#
_entry.id   AF-X1AM14-F1
#
_cell.length_a   1.000
_cell.length_b   1.000
_cell.length_c   1.000
_cell.angle_alpha   90.00
_cell.angle_beta   90.00
_cell.angle_gamma   90.00
#
_symmetry.space_group_name_H-M   'P 1'
#
loop_
_entity.id
_entity.type
_entity.pdbx_description
1 polymer ?
#
loop_
_entity_poly.entity_id
_entity_poly.type
_entity_poly.pdbx_seq_one_letter_code
_entity_poly.pdbx_strand_id
1 'polypeptide(L)'
;MAGDKKIRALSFDSALLIHLGDAITALTNEWEWVEVNDTVADVVAEAKDSVESWYSDMLIGSVATWIVNPPSGWLVLDGSTYANADYPELSDLLPAHLISGANFTLPDVEEAFPFGVVDEDNGSVVTGSNALNLTVAQLPSHTHTYTPPTLTINAETPVVPIPTAGIGAPTATGSTGSGDDVDIRPKRFGLVYAVFAGRE
;
A
#
# COMPACT_ATOMS: atom_id res chain seq x y z
N MET A 1 -36.21 -10.35 27.40
CA MET A 1 -36.12 -9.31 26.35
C MET A 1 -35.00 -8.38 26.73
N ALA A 2 -33.84 -8.50 26.07
CA ALA A 2 -32.73 -7.56 26.26
C ALA A 2 -33.23 -6.13 25.99
N GLY A 3 -33.06 -5.24 26.97
CA GLY A 3 -33.47 -3.83 26.85
C GLY A 3 -32.60 -3.06 25.86
N ASP A 4 -32.91 -1.77 25.67
CA ASP A 4 -32.11 -0.89 24.81
C ASP A 4 -30.60 -0.93 25.18
N LYS A 5 -29.74 -1.20 24.19
CA LYS A 5 -28.29 -1.07 24.36
C LYS A 5 -27.92 0.39 24.68
N LYS A 6 -27.16 0.61 25.75
CA LYS A 6 -26.63 1.93 26.12
C LYS A 6 -25.10 1.87 26.17
N ILE A 7 -24.45 2.57 25.25
CA ILE A 7 -22.99 2.67 25.20
C ILE A 7 -22.54 3.74 26.21
N ARG A 8 -21.58 3.38 27.09
CA ARG A 8 -20.98 4.29 28.07
C ARG A 8 -19.47 4.06 28.13
N ALA A 9 -18.70 5.14 28.29
CA ALA A 9 -17.25 5.04 28.42
C ALA A 9 -16.86 4.43 29.79
N LEU A 10 -15.93 3.47 29.75
CA LEU A 10 -15.23 2.91 30.91
C LEU A 10 -13.79 3.42 30.90
N SER A 11 -13.32 4.00 32.01
CA SER A 11 -11.94 4.44 32.18
C SER A 11 -11.28 3.57 33.26
N PHE A 12 -10.11 3.05 32.95
CA PHE A 12 -9.32 2.21 33.85
C PHE A 12 -7.82 2.44 33.62
N ASP A 13 -7.01 2.01 34.58
CA ASP A 13 -5.55 2.07 34.46
C ASP A 13 -5.06 1.13 33.36
N SER A 14 -4.19 1.61 32.48
CA SER A 14 -3.55 0.83 31.41
C SER A 14 -2.92 -0.48 31.87
N ALA A 15 -2.40 -0.55 33.10
CA ALA A 15 -1.82 -1.78 33.67
C ALA A 15 -2.87 -2.90 33.88
N LEU A 16 -4.15 -2.54 33.95
CA LEU A 16 -5.25 -3.47 34.18
C LEU A 16 -5.85 -4.02 32.87
N LEU A 17 -5.36 -3.61 31.71
CA LEU A 17 -5.94 -4.00 30.41
C LEU A 17 -5.97 -5.52 30.22
N ILE A 18 -4.93 -6.23 30.65
CA ILE A 18 -4.86 -7.71 30.60
C ILE A 18 -5.96 -8.33 31.46
N HIS A 19 -6.16 -7.81 32.67
CA HIS A 19 -7.19 -8.32 33.58
C HIS A 19 -8.61 -7.98 33.13
N LEU A 20 -8.78 -6.84 32.45
CA LEU A 20 -10.06 -6.44 31.90
C LEU A 20 -10.45 -7.31 30.71
N GLY A 21 -9.50 -7.67 29.83
CA GLY A 21 -9.76 -8.60 28.74
C GLY A 21 -10.29 -9.95 29.24
N ASP A 22 -9.66 -10.50 30.29
CA ASP A 22 -10.13 -11.73 30.94
C ASP A 22 -11.55 -11.57 31.52
N ALA A 23 -11.81 -10.45 32.21
CA ALA A 23 -13.11 -10.18 32.81
C ALA A 23 -14.22 -10.00 31.75
N ILE A 24 -13.94 -9.32 30.64
CA ILE A 24 -14.87 -9.16 29.52
C ILE A 24 -15.13 -10.52 28.86
N THR A 25 -14.10 -11.35 28.69
CA THR A 25 -14.24 -12.71 28.15
C THR A 25 -15.13 -13.57 29.04
N ALA A 26 -15.01 -13.45 30.37
CA ALA A 26 -15.84 -14.19 31.31
C ALA A 26 -17.35 -13.92 31.13
N LEU A 27 -17.74 -12.71 30.69
CA LEU A 27 -19.15 -12.39 30.39
C LEU A 27 -19.75 -13.25 29.27
N THR A 28 -18.92 -13.92 28.46
CA THR A 28 -19.36 -14.79 27.36
C THR A 28 -19.57 -16.25 27.78
N ASN A 29 -19.34 -16.59 29.05
CA ASN A 29 -19.46 -17.95 29.59
C ASN A 29 -20.79 -18.15 30.33
N GLU A 30 -21.53 -19.22 30.00
CA GLU A 30 -22.84 -19.51 30.63
C GLU A 30 -22.78 -19.72 32.14
N TRP A 31 -21.72 -20.35 32.65
CA TRP A 31 -21.57 -20.64 34.08
C TRP A 31 -21.28 -19.41 34.96
N GLU A 32 -20.96 -18.26 34.36
CA GLU A 32 -20.76 -17.00 35.09
C GLU A 32 -22.09 -16.28 35.39
N TRP A 33 -23.18 -16.71 34.74
CA TRP A 33 -24.48 -16.08 34.86
C TRP A 33 -25.47 -16.92 35.67
N VAL A 34 -26.33 -16.21 36.40
CA VAL A 34 -27.50 -16.77 37.07
C VAL A 34 -28.73 -16.17 36.41
N GLU A 35 -29.73 -17.01 36.10
CA GLU A 35 -30.97 -16.54 35.47
C GLU A 35 -31.71 -15.54 36.36
N VAL A 36 -31.93 -14.34 35.84
CA VAL A 36 -32.73 -13.29 36.47
C VAL A 36 -33.57 -12.61 35.39
N ASN A 37 -34.84 -13.00 35.29
CA ASN A 37 -35.82 -12.56 34.29
C ASN A 37 -35.54 -12.95 32.83
N ASP A 38 -34.28 -12.93 32.39
CA ASP A 38 -33.82 -13.42 31.08
C ASP A 38 -33.11 -14.78 31.23
N THR A 39 -33.10 -15.57 30.15
CA THR A 39 -32.38 -16.85 30.16
C THR A 39 -30.87 -16.63 30.09
N VAL A 40 -30.09 -17.53 30.68
CA VAL A 40 -28.62 -17.43 30.61
C VAL A 40 -28.12 -17.45 29.17
N ALA A 41 -28.76 -18.23 28.29
CA ALA A 41 -28.40 -18.30 26.88
C ALA A 41 -28.58 -16.94 26.16
N ASP A 42 -29.69 -16.25 26.42
CA ASP A 42 -29.95 -14.93 25.83
C ASP A 42 -28.96 -13.89 26.34
N VAL A 43 -28.64 -13.92 27.64
CA VAL A 43 -27.66 -12.99 28.25
C VAL A 43 -26.27 -13.23 27.68
N VAL A 44 -25.85 -14.48 27.51
CA VAL A 44 -24.54 -14.83 26.94
C VAL A 44 -24.46 -14.46 25.47
N ALA A 45 -25.49 -14.71 24.68
CA ALA A 45 -25.54 -14.31 23.28
C ALA A 45 -25.40 -12.79 23.14
N GLU A 46 -26.15 -12.03 23.95
CA GLU A 46 -26.10 -10.57 23.94
C GLU A 46 -24.76 -10.01 24.42
N ALA A 47 -24.12 -10.65 25.41
CA ALA A 47 -22.78 -10.31 25.86
C ALA A 47 -21.73 -10.57 24.77
N LYS A 48 -21.81 -11.70 24.05
CA LYS A 48 -20.95 -12.00 22.91
C LYS A 48 -21.09 -10.96 21.81
N ASP A 49 -22.33 -10.66 21.40
CA ASP A 49 -22.61 -9.63 20.38
C ASP A 49 -22.06 -8.25 20.80
N SER A 50 -22.16 -7.90 22.08
CA SER A 50 -21.64 -6.63 22.60
C SER A 50 -20.11 -6.60 22.61
N VAL A 51 -19.45 -7.70 22.97
CA VAL A 51 -17.98 -7.79 22.95
C VAL A 51 -17.45 -7.76 21.52
N GLU A 52 -18.06 -8.52 20.61
CA GLU A 52 -17.67 -8.55 19.20
C GLU A 52 -17.89 -7.20 18.51
N SER A 53 -19.00 -6.50 18.78
CA SER A 53 -19.23 -5.13 18.26
C SER A 53 -18.14 -4.15 18.72
N TRP A 54 -17.67 -4.23 19.97
CA TRP A 54 -16.62 -3.33 20.47
C TRP A 54 -15.28 -3.51 19.77
N TYR A 55 -14.95 -4.74 19.37
CA TYR A 55 -13.70 -5.04 18.66
C TYR A 55 -13.83 -4.87 17.14
N SER A 56 -15.02 -5.13 16.57
CA SER A 56 -15.26 -5.08 15.13
C SER A 56 -15.43 -3.65 14.62
N ASP A 57 -16.26 -2.83 15.27
CA ASP A 57 -16.62 -1.50 14.75
C ASP A 57 -15.42 -0.53 14.70
N MET A 58 -14.46 -0.68 15.61
CA MET A 58 -13.24 0.15 15.61
C MET A 58 -12.23 -0.27 14.52
N LEU A 59 -12.35 -1.49 14.02
CA LEU A 59 -11.42 -2.05 13.03
C LEU A 59 -11.99 -2.06 11.62
N ILE A 60 -13.32 -1.95 11.43
CA ILE A 60 -13.91 -1.90 10.09
C ILE A 60 -13.32 -0.72 9.31
N GLY A 61 -12.84 -0.99 8.10
CA GLY A 61 -12.14 -0.02 7.27
C GLY A 61 -10.64 0.15 7.58
N SER A 62 -10.13 -0.47 8.66
CA SER A 62 -8.69 -0.48 8.95
C SER A 62 -7.95 -1.43 8.00
N VAL A 63 -6.74 -1.04 7.61
CA VAL A 63 -5.88 -1.84 6.73
C VAL A 63 -4.75 -2.47 7.53
N ALA A 64 -4.58 -3.77 7.38
CA ALA A 64 -3.48 -4.52 7.97
C ALA A 64 -2.62 -5.19 6.89
N THR A 65 -1.39 -5.55 7.29
CA THR A 65 -0.43 -6.23 6.42
C THR A 65 -0.22 -7.67 6.84
N TRP A 66 -0.07 -8.56 5.87
CA TRP A 66 0.05 -9.99 6.07
C TRP A 66 1.21 -10.57 5.25
N ILE A 67 1.95 -11.52 5.83
CA ILE A 67 2.97 -12.30 5.11
C ILE A 67 2.30 -13.45 4.32
N VAL A 68 1.12 -13.88 4.75
CA VAL A 68 0.32 -14.96 4.16
C VAL A 68 -1.05 -14.42 3.74
N ASN A 69 -1.88 -15.25 3.13
CA ASN A 69 -3.25 -14.84 2.83
C ASN A 69 -4.00 -14.49 4.13
N PRO A 70 -4.71 -13.36 4.18
CA PRO A 70 -5.43 -12.97 5.39
C PRO A 70 -6.55 -13.98 5.69
N PRO A 71 -6.93 -14.12 6.97
CA PRO A 71 -8.05 -14.94 7.39
C PRO A 71 -9.39 -14.32 6.94
N SER A 72 -10.47 -15.05 7.15
CA SER A 72 -11.82 -14.55 6.87
C SER A 72 -12.15 -13.27 7.66
N GLY A 73 -13.06 -12.46 7.12
CA GLY A 73 -13.37 -11.10 7.59
C GLY A 73 -12.42 -10.01 7.06
N TRP A 74 -11.42 -10.39 6.27
CA TRP A 74 -10.48 -9.47 5.61
C TRP A 74 -10.61 -9.57 4.10
N LEU A 75 -10.70 -8.42 3.44
CA LEU A 75 -10.75 -8.32 1.98
C LEU A 75 -9.42 -7.78 1.45
N VAL A 76 -8.84 -8.45 0.47
CA VAL A 76 -7.56 -8.07 -0.12
C VAL A 76 -7.73 -6.81 -0.99
N LEU A 77 -6.75 -5.92 -0.96
CA LEU A 77 -6.69 -4.73 -1.81
C LEU A 77 -6.11 -5.06 -3.20
N ASP A 78 -6.83 -5.84 -3.99
CA ASP A 78 -6.43 -6.38 -5.30
C ASP A 78 -7.29 -5.88 -6.47
N GLY A 79 -8.10 -4.84 -6.26
CA GLY A 79 -9.04 -4.36 -7.29
C GLY A 79 -10.37 -5.11 -7.34
N SER A 80 -10.61 -6.09 -6.47
CA SER A 80 -11.87 -6.85 -6.45
C SER A 80 -13.09 -5.99 -6.10
N THR A 81 -14.23 -6.38 -6.67
CA THR A 81 -15.55 -5.78 -6.43
C THR A 81 -16.41 -6.70 -5.55
N TYR A 82 -17.06 -6.11 -4.55
CA TYR A 82 -17.91 -6.80 -3.59
C TYR A 82 -19.30 -6.15 -3.53
N ALA A 83 -20.31 -6.93 -3.14
CA ALA A 83 -21.67 -6.40 -2.98
C ALA A 83 -21.82 -5.69 -1.63
N ASN A 84 -22.52 -4.55 -1.60
CA ASN A 84 -22.80 -3.81 -0.36
C ASN A 84 -23.63 -4.64 0.62
N ALA A 85 -24.47 -5.54 0.11
CA ALA A 85 -25.32 -6.40 0.92
C ALA A 85 -24.53 -7.45 1.71
N ASP A 86 -23.35 -7.85 1.21
CA ASP A 86 -22.49 -8.84 1.86
C ASP A 86 -21.63 -8.18 2.96
N TYR A 87 -21.26 -6.91 2.78
CA TYR A 87 -20.45 -6.14 3.74
C TYR A 87 -21.05 -4.75 4.03
N PRO A 88 -22.25 -4.68 4.64
CA PRO A 88 -22.96 -3.42 4.84
C PRO A 88 -22.19 -2.44 5.72
N GLU A 89 -21.59 -2.95 6.81
CA GLU A 89 -20.83 -2.18 7.80
C GLU A 89 -19.61 -1.48 7.17
N LEU A 90 -18.90 -2.17 6.27
CA LEU A 90 -17.80 -1.58 5.52
C LEU A 90 -18.32 -0.59 4.48
N SER A 91 -19.35 -0.97 3.71
CA SER A 91 -19.87 -0.13 2.62
C SER A 91 -20.42 1.22 3.09
N ASP A 92 -20.96 1.30 4.31
CA ASP A 92 -21.44 2.55 4.92
C ASP A 92 -20.32 3.52 5.28
N LEU A 93 -19.08 3.02 5.46
CA LEU A 93 -17.91 3.81 5.83
C LEU A 93 -17.00 4.14 4.64
N LEU A 94 -17.15 3.45 3.51
CA LEU A 94 -16.31 3.68 2.35
C LEU A 94 -16.62 5.03 1.68
N PRO A 95 -15.59 5.76 1.23
CA PRO A 95 -15.80 6.99 0.48
C PRO A 95 -16.49 6.74 -0.86
N ALA A 96 -17.27 7.72 -1.31
CA ALA A 96 -18.27 7.55 -2.37
C ALA A 96 -17.68 7.13 -3.73
N HIS A 97 -16.42 7.45 -4.02
CA HIS A 97 -15.77 7.07 -5.28
C HIS A 97 -15.42 5.59 -5.38
N LEU A 98 -15.41 4.86 -4.26
CA LEU A 98 -15.24 3.40 -4.25
C LEU A 98 -16.57 2.67 -4.44
N ILE A 99 -17.71 3.37 -4.30
CA ILE A 99 -19.05 2.79 -4.37
C ILE A 99 -19.63 2.99 -5.78
N SER A 100 -20.13 1.90 -6.37
CA SER A 100 -20.80 1.90 -7.66
C SER A 100 -22.13 1.14 -7.59
N GLY A 101 -23.21 1.88 -7.35
CA GLY A 101 -24.55 1.31 -7.24
C GLY A 101 -24.69 0.41 -6.00
N ALA A 102 -24.91 -0.89 -6.23
CA ALA A 102 -25.07 -1.88 -5.17
C ALA A 102 -23.77 -2.59 -4.76
N ASN A 103 -22.63 -2.15 -5.32
CA ASN A 103 -21.33 -2.74 -5.09
C ASN A 103 -20.29 -1.68 -4.72
N PHE A 104 -19.18 -2.10 -4.14
CA PHE A 104 -17.98 -1.29 -3.97
C PHE A 104 -16.75 -2.02 -4.52
N THR A 105 -15.77 -1.26 -4.97
CA THR A 105 -14.51 -1.79 -5.52
C THR A 105 -13.35 -1.31 -4.67
N LEU A 106 -12.52 -2.23 -4.19
CA LEU A 106 -11.33 -1.90 -3.42
C LEU A 106 -10.19 -1.47 -4.35
N PRO A 107 -9.25 -0.62 -3.90
CA PRO A 107 -8.08 -0.27 -4.70
C PRO A 107 -7.18 -1.49 -4.93
N ASP A 108 -6.53 -1.54 -6.09
CA ASP A 108 -5.47 -2.50 -6.40
C ASP A 108 -4.11 -1.92 -5.99
N VAL A 109 -3.54 -2.43 -4.90
CA VAL A 109 -2.24 -1.95 -4.39
C VAL A 109 -1.07 -2.83 -4.81
N GLU A 110 -1.25 -3.71 -5.81
CA GLU A 110 -0.16 -4.50 -6.33
C GLU A 110 0.98 -3.62 -6.83
N GLU A 111 2.19 -3.96 -6.37
CA GLU A 111 3.40 -3.18 -6.62
C GLU A 111 3.38 -1.70 -6.20
N ALA A 112 2.39 -1.24 -5.43
CA ALA A 112 2.28 0.12 -4.93
C ALA A 112 2.99 0.27 -3.57
N PHE A 113 3.36 1.52 -3.23
CA PHE A 113 3.90 1.85 -1.91
C PHE A 113 2.92 2.78 -1.18
N PRO A 114 2.59 2.52 0.10
CA PRO A 114 1.64 3.35 0.82
C PRO A 114 2.19 4.77 1.02
N PHE A 115 1.33 5.77 0.84
CA PHE A 115 1.62 7.16 1.14
C PHE A 115 0.49 7.75 1.98
N GLY A 116 0.83 8.73 2.82
CA GLY A 116 -0.14 9.35 3.71
C GLY A 116 -1.01 10.37 2.97
N VAL A 117 -2.30 10.36 3.27
CA VAL A 117 -3.27 11.40 2.88
C VAL A 117 -3.96 11.95 4.11
N VAL A 118 -4.45 13.18 4.04
CA VAL A 118 -5.32 13.78 5.07
C VAL A 118 -6.79 13.65 4.69
N ASP A 119 -7.06 13.60 3.39
CA ASP A 119 -8.39 13.47 2.80
C ASP A 119 -8.56 12.05 2.26
N GLU A 120 -9.57 11.35 2.78
CA GLU A 120 -9.86 9.95 2.47
C GLU A 120 -10.23 9.72 1.01
N ASP A 121 -10.78 10.74 0.34
CA ASP A 121 -11.10 10.69 -1.10
C ASP A 121 -9.84 10.51 -1.96
N ASN A 122 -8.68 10.91 -1.44
CA ASN A 122 -7.38 10.74 -2.11
C ASN A 122 -6.66 9.45 -1.70
N GLY A 123 -7.13 8.75 -0.66
CA GLY A 123 -6.42 7.63 -0.02
C GLY A 123 -6.42 6.32 -0.80
N SER A 124 -7.34 6.17 -1.75
CA SER A 124 -7.43 4.96 -2.59
C SER A 124 -6.83 5.14 -3.98
N VAL A 125 -6.23 6.29 -4.26
CA VAL A 125 -5.64 6.57 -5.58
C VAL A 125 -4.28 5.90 -5.66
N VAL A 126 -4.15 4.97 -6.60
CA VAL A 126 -2.87 4.33 -6.93
C VAL A 126 -2.20 5.18 -7.99
N THR A 127 -1.05 5.78 -7.63
CA THR A 127 -0.36 6.75 -8.48
C THR A 127 1.15 6.51 -8.48
N GLY A 128 1.83 7.12 -9.46
CA GLY A 128 3.26 6.94 -9.71
C GLY A 128 3.55 5.90 -10.80
N SER A 129 4.83 5.65 -11.02
CA SER A 129 5.32 4.63 -11.96
C SER A 129 6.47 3.89 -11.33
N ASN A 130 6.54 2.58 -11.57
CA ASN A 130 7.66 1.74 -11.17
C ASN A 130 8.83 1.81 -12.16
N ALA A 131 8.56 2.28 -13.38
CA ALA A 131 9.51 2.39 -14.47
C ALA A 131 9.68 3.85 -14.90
N LEU A 132 10.92 4.24 -15.19
CA LEU A 132 11.23 5.51 -15.83
C LEU A 132 11.96 5.27 -17.15
N ASN A 133 11.35 5.74 -18.24
CA ASN A 133 12.06 5.89 -19.50
C ASN A 133 12.83 7.23 -19.49
N LEU A 134 14.15 7.15 -19.59
CA LEU A 134 15.01 8.31 -19.48
C LEU A 134 15.01 9.15 -20.76
N THR A 135 14.53 10.38 -20.65
CA THR A 135 14.55 11.35 -21.75
C THR A 135 15.80 12.23 -21.70
N VAL A 136 16.20 12.81 -22.84
CA VAL A 136 17.34 13.75 -22.92
C VAL A 136 17.15 14.95 -21.98
N ALA A 137 15.90 15.39 -21.76
CA ALA A 137 15.60 16.51 -20.86
C ALA A 137 15.89 16.20 -19.38
N GLN A 138 15.97 14.92 -19.00
CA GLN A 138 16.27 14.48 -17.63
C GLN A 138 17.79 14.32 -17.38
N LEU A 139 18.62 14.49 -18.42
CA LEU A 139 20.07 14.45 -18.31
C LEU A 139 20.65 15.86 -18.14
N PRO A 140 21.60 16.09 -17.20
CA PRO A 140 22.30 17.36 -17.11
C PRO A 140 23.00 17.72 -18.42
N SER A 141 22.94 19.02 -18.78
CA SER A 141 23.68 19.55 -19.93
C SER A 141 25.18 19.34 -19.73
N HIS A 142 25.84 18.74 -20.72
CA HIS A 142 27.27 18.51 -20.72
C HIS A 142 27.84 18.74 -22.12
N THR A 143 29.12 19.12 -22.17
CA THR A 143 29.85 19.33 -23.43
C THR A 143 31.11 18.47 -23.45
N HIS A 144 31.49 18.04 -24.64
CA HIS A 144 32.76 17.33 -24.86
C HIS A 144 33.72 18.27 -25.57
N THR A 145 34.96 18.33 -25.10
CA THR A 145 36.06 19.03 -25.80
C THR A 145 36.98 18.00 -26.39
N TYR A 146 37.29 18.13 -27.69
CA TYR A 146 38.28 17.32 -28.36
C TYR A 146 39.42 18.22 -28.84
N THR A 147 40.64 17.93 -28.40
CA THR A 147 41.84 18.58 -28.91
C THR A 147 42.49 17.64 -29.94
N PRO A 148 42.49 18.00 -31.23
CA PRO A 148 43.15 17.18 -32.24
C PRO A 148 44.67 17.16 -31.99
N PRO A 149 45.35 16.03 -32.26
CA PRO A 149 46.80 15.96 -32.16
C PRO A 149 47.44 16.91 -33.19
N THR A 150 48.40 17.70 -32.73
CA THR A 150 49.26 18.50 -33.60
C THR A 150 50.33 17.59 -34.21
N LEU A 151 50.38 17.50 -35.54
CA LEU A 151 51.43 16.79 -36.25
C LEU A 151 52.72 17.62 -36.24
N THR A 152 53.70 17.24 -35.42
CA THR A 152 55.06 17.75 -35.55
C THR A 152 55.79 16.92 -36.61
N ILE A 153 55.91 17.44 -37.83
CA ILE A 153 56.79 16.85 -38.84
C ILE A 153 58.23 17.20 -38.43
N ASN A 154 59.00 16.21 -37.97
CA ASN A 154 60.40 16.44 -37.63
C ASN A 154 61.22 16.62 -38.93
N ALA A 155 61.47 17.87 -39.33
CA ALA A 155 62.19 18.21 -40.55
C ALA A 155 63.72 18.18 -40.34
N GLU A 156 64.25 17.05 -39.88
CA GLU A 156 65.67 16.89 -39.54
C GLU A 156 66.46 16.10 -40.60
N THR A 157 66.07 16.13 -41.88
CA THR A 157 66.89 15.77 -43.07
C THR A 157 66.04 15.81 -44.35
N PRO A 158 66.63 16.01 -45.55
CA PRO A 158 65.91 15.91 -46.81
C PRO A 158 65.56 14.44 -47.09
N VAL A 159 64.41 14.00 -46.59
CA VAL A 159 63.80 12.70 -46.91
C VAL A 159 62.64 12.91 -47.88
N VAL A 160 62.50 12.00 -48.84
CA VAL A 160 61.36 11.93 -49.79
C VAL A 160 60.05 12.04 -49.00
N PRO A 161 59.09 12.90 -49.39
CA PRO A 161 57.82 13.01 -48.67
C PRO A 161 57.14 11.64 -48.59
N ILE A 162 57.07 11.07 -47.38
CA ILE A 162 56.18 9.94 -47.14
C ILE A 162 54.77 10.52 -47.30
N PRO A 163 53.93 10.02 -48.24
CA PRO A 163 52.56 10.50 -48.34
C PRO A 163 51.94 10.31 -46.97
N THR A 164 51.59 11.43 -46.35
CA THR A 164 50.97 11.48 -45.03
C THR A 164 49.89 10.41 -45.01
N ALA A 165 50.10 9.33 -44.25
CA ALA A 165 49.04 8.37 -43.99
C ALA A 165 47.89 9.19 -43.40
N GLY A 166 46.88 9.46 -44.21
CA GLY A 166 45.81 10.38 -43.89
C GLY A 166 45.09 9.84 -42.66
N ILE A 167 45.38 10.42 -41.51
CA ILE A 167 44.55 10.21 -40.33
C ILE A 167 43.22 10.88 -40.69
N GLY A 168 42.22 10.06 -41.04
CA GLY A 168 40.90 10.54 -41.39
C GLY A 168 40.33 11.41 -40.27
N ALA A 169 39.59 12.46 -40.63
CA ALA A 169 38.91 13.28 -39.65
C ALA A 169 38.04 12.37 -38.74
N PRO A 170 38.08 12.55 -37.41
CA PRO A 170 37.27 11.74 -36.52
C PRO A 170 35.79 11.89 -36.91
N THR A 171 35.10 10.77 -37.06
CA THR A 171 33.65 10.78 -37.30
C THR A 171 32.96 11.06 -35.98
N ALA A 172 32.21 12.17 -35.89
CA ALA A 172 31.41 12.47 -34.72
C ALA A 172 30.39 11.34 -34.51
N THR A 173 30.47 10.66 -33.37
CA THR A 173 29.45 9.70 -32.94
C THR A 173 28.25 10.46 -32.39
N GLY A 174 27.03 10.01 -32.68
CA GLY A 174 25.82 10.54 -32.04
C GLY A 174 25.69 10.08 -30.60
N SER A 175 24.92 10.81 -29.79
CA SER A 175 24.45 10.31 -28.50
C SER A 175 23.42 9.20 -28.74
N THR A 176 23.74 7.97 -28.33
CA THR A 176 22.78 6.85 -28.35
C THR A 176 22.53 6.43 -26.91
N GLY A 177 21.34 6.74 -26.39
CA GLY A 177 20.83 6.08 -25.18
C GLY A 177 20.24 4.73 -25.55
N SER A 178 20.26 3.75 -24.64
CA SER A 178 19.62 2.45 -24.92
C SER A 178 18.09 2.54 -24.98
N GLY A 179 17.51 3.57 -24.34
CA GLY A 179 16.05 3.73 -24.26
C GLY A 179 15.37 2.72 -23.34
N ASP A 180 16.17 1.91 -22.62
CA ASP A 180 15.67 0.95 -21.65
C ASP A 180 15.09 1.66 -20.43
N ASP A 181 14.04 1.07 -19.86
CA ASP A 181 13.46 1.55 -18.61
C ASP A 181 14.43 1.30 -17.46
N VAL A 182 14.54 2.31 -16.59
CA VAL A 182 15.21 2.17 -15.30
C VAL A 182 14.15 1.86 -14.25
N ASP A 183 14.36 0.78 -13.51
CA ASP A 183 13.58 0.50 -12.30
C ASP A 183 13.92 1.54 -11.24
N ILE A 184 12.94 2.37 -10.87
CA ILE A 184 13.12 3.44 -9.89
C ILE A 184 12.66 3.05 -8.49
N ARG A 185 12.28 1.79 -8.28
CA ARG A 185 11.80 1.31 -7.00
C ARG A 185 12.96 1.15 -6.01
N PRO A 186 12.79 1.57 -4.73
CA PRO A 186 13.74 1.20 -3.69
C PRO A 186 13.70 -0.32 -3.46
N LYS A 187 14.77 -0.87 -2.89
CA LYS A 187 14.79 -2.28 -2.44
C LYS A 187 13.62 -2.52 -1.48
N ARG A 188 12.72 -3.44 -1.84
CA ARG A 188 11.45 -3.70 -1.13
C ARG A 188 11.24 -5.20 -0.88
N PHE A 189 10.35 -5.50 0.06
CA PHE A 189 9.79 -6.84 0.29
C PHE A 189 8.27 -6.75 0.20
N GLY A 190 7.61 -7.82 -0.24
CA GLY A 190 6.16 -7.85 -0.46
C GLY A 190 5.39 -8.25 0.80
N LEU A 191 4.25 -7.59 1.02
CA LEU A 191 3.23 -7.94 2.01
C LEU A 191 1.86 -7.84 1.33
N VAL A 192 0.92 -8.67 1.78
CA VAL A 192 -0.48 -8.60 1.37
C VAL A 192 -1.16 -7.53 2.20
N TYR A 193 -1.84 -6.59 1.55
CA TYR A 193 -2.65 -5.58 2.22
C TYR A 193 -4.11 -6.00 2.16
N ALA A 194 -4.78 -5.94 3.30
CA ALA A 194 -6.20 -6.26 3.39
C ALA A 194 -6.92 -5.30 4.32
N VAL A 195 -8.16 -4.97 3.98
CA VAL A 195 -9.08 -4.17 4.79
C VAL A 195 -9.96 -5.09 5.61
N PHE A 196 -10.19 -4.74 6.87
CA PHE A 196 -11.15 -5.47 7.70
C PHE A 196 -12.57 -5.07 7.32
N ALA A 197 -13.37 -6.04 6.90
CA ALA A 197 -14.74 -5.83 6.43
C ALA A 197 -15.81 -6.21 7.47
N GLY A 198 -15.39 -6.76 8.61
CA GLY A 198 -16.29 -7.28 9.63
C GLY A 198 -16.67 -8.73 9.38
N ARG A 199 -17.95 -9.04 9.61
CA ARG A 199 -18.52 -10.40 9.65
C ARG A 199 -18.38 -11.15 8.30
N GLU A 200 -18.52 -12.47 8.37
CA GLU A 200 -18.79 -13.34 7.21
C GLU A 200 -20.25 -13.27 6.75
#